data_AF-A0A016T7F8-F1
#
_entry.id   AF-A0A016T7F8-F1
#
_cell.length_a   1.000
_cell.length_b   1.000
_cell.length_c   1.000
_cell.angle_alpha   90.00
_cell.angle_beta   90.00
_cell.angle_gamma   90.00
#
_symmetry.space_group_name_H-M   'P 1'
#
loop_
_entity.id
_entity.type
_entity.pdbx_description
1 polymer ?
#
loop_
_entity_poly.entity_id
_entity_poly.type
_entity_poly.pdbx_seq_one_letter_code
_entity_poly.pdbx_strand_id
1 'polypeptide(L)'
;MAQYADQLHDAMIIYATVVNKTLEASRNIRDGDWMFDRTAATYEGALGNVTIAWDGARIPSFIFTGLSDSDGPKKLAVIEMDKEGLNAVGV
;
A
#
# COMPACT_ATOMS: atom_id res chain seq x y z
N MET A 1 -3.75 0.12 -21.44
CA MET A 1 -3.13 -0.42 -20.21
C MET A 1 -4.04 -0.08 -19.04
N ALA A 2 -4.32 -1.05 -18.17
CA ALA A 2 -5.14 -0.84 -16.98
C ALA A 2 -4.28 -0.22 -15.87
N GLN A 3 -4.27 1.11 -15.78
CA GLN A 3 -3.42 1.88 -14.85
C GLN A 3 -3.59 1.48 -13.37
N TYR A 4 -4.73 0.88 -13.01
CA TYR A 4 -5.06 0.51 -11.63
C TYR A 4 -5.01 -1.00 -11.34
N ALA A 5 -4.54 -1.81 -12.29
CA ALA A 5 -4.56 -3.27 -12.16
C ALA A 5 -3.72 -3.75 -10.98
N ASP A 6 -2.53 -3.18 -10.80
CA ASP A 6 -1.62 -3.56 -9.72
C ASP A 6 -2.19 -3.17 -8.35
N GLN A 7 -2.79 -1.97 -8.23
CA GLN A 7 -3.45 -1.59 -6.98
C GLN A 7 -4.64 -2.51 -6.64
N LEU A 8 -5.41 -2.94 -7.64
CA LEU A 8 -6.51 -3.88 -7.42
C LEU A 8 -6.01 -5.27 -7.02
N HIS A 9 -4.92 -5.75 -7.64
CA HIS A 9 -4.27 -6.98 -7.23
C HIS A 9 -3.83 -6.92 -5.76
N ASP A 10 -3.13 -5.86 -5.38
CA ASP A 10 -2.65 -5.66 -4.01
C ASP A 10 -3.81 -5.62 -3.01
N ALA A 11 -4.92 -4.94 -3.37
CA ALA A 11 -6.11 -4.89 -2.54
C ALA A 11 -6.71 -6.27 -2.25
N MET A 12 -6.68 -7.19 -3.22
CA MET A 12 -7.17 -8.55 -3.04
C MET A 12 -6.28 -9.36 -2.10
N ILE A 13 -4.95 -9.21 -2.21
CA ILE A 13 -3.99 -9.86 -1.30
C ILE A 13 -4.16 -9.36 0.14
N ILE A 14 -4.31 -8.05 0.30
CA ILE A 14 -4.57 -7.41 1.60
C ILE A 14 -5.87 -7.96 2.19
N TYR A 15 -6.95 -7.95 1.41
CA TYR A 15 -8.25 -8.46 1.86
C TYR A 15 -8.19 -9.93 2.27
N ALA A 16 -7.60 -10.80 1.44
CA ALA A 16 -7.46 -12.22 1.74
C ALA A 16 -6.67 -12.47 3.04
N THR A 17 -5.60 -11.70 3.25
CA THR A 17 -4.78 -11.78 4.46
C THR A 17 -5.58 -11.39 5.71
N VAL A 18 -6.34 -10.30 5.64
CA VAL A 18 -7.18 -9.82 6.75
C VAL A 18 -8.34 -10.79 7.03
N VAL A 19 -8.97 -11.33 5.98
CA VAL A 19 -9.99 -12.38 6.11
C VAL A 19 -9.43 -13.59 6.86
N ASN A 20 -8.24 -14.05 6.52
CA ASN A 20 -7.64 -15.20 7.21
C ASN A 20 -7.46 -14.92 8.72
N LYS A 21 -6.91 -13.75 9.07
CA LYS A 21 -6.80 -13.31 10.47
C LYS A 21 -8.17 -13.27 11.17
N THR A 22 -9.22 -12.84 10.45
CA THR A 22 -10.59 -12.76 10.97
C THR A 22 -11.14 -14.13 11.33
N LEU A 23 -10.93 -15.10 10.44
CA LEU A 23 -11.36 -16.48 10.64
C LEU A 23 -10.57 -17.17 11.76
N GLU A 24 -9.26 -16.94 11.84
CA GLU A 24 -8.41 -17.42 12.95
C GLU A 24 -8.87 -16.87 14.31
N ALA A 25 -9.38 -15.65 14.34
CA ALA A 25 -9.99 -15.04 15.52
C ALA A 25 -11.44 -15.50 15.80
N SER A 26 -11.97 -16.48 15.05
CA SER A 26 -13.35 -16.97 15.14
C SER A 26 -14.40 -15.86 14.95
N ARG A 27 -14.09 -14.84 14.13
CA ARG A 27 -15.01 -13.74 13.80
C ARG A 27 -15.64 -13.91 12.43
N ASN A 28 -16.70 -13.15 12.19
CA ASN A 28 -17.38 -13.15 10.90
C ASN A 28 -16.62 -12.28 9.89
N ILE A 29 -16.50 -12.74 8.65
CA ILE A 29 -15.90 -11.95 7.54
C ILE A 29 -16.71 -10.68 7.19
N ARG A 30 -17.90 -10.51 7.77
CA ARG A 30 -18.73 -9.32 7.66
C ARG A 30 -18.46 -8.30 8.76
N ASP A 31 -17.61 -8.61 9.73
CA ASP A 31 -17.17 -7.69 10.78
C ASP A 31 -16.17 -6.67 10.19
N GLY A 32 -16.67 -5.79 9.32
CA GLY A 32 -15.86 -4.85 8.54
C GLY A 32 -14.96 -3.96 9.38
N ASP A 33 -15.46 -3.46 10.52
CA ASP A 33 -14.67 -2.63 11.44
C ASP A 33 -13.46 -3.39 11.98
N TRP A 34 -13.65 -4.64 12.39
CA TRP A 34 -12.56 -5.47 12.91
C TRP A 34 -11.51 -5.78 11.86
N MET A 35 -11.96 -6.02 10.63
CA MET A 35 -11.11 -6.25 9.48
C MET A 35 -10.30 -4.99 9.16
N PHE A 36 -10.96 -3.84 9.09
CA PHE A 36 -10.35 -2.56 8.79
C PHE A 36 -9.20 -2.24 9.77
N ASP A 37 -9.45 -2.39 11.07
CA ASP A 37 -8.45 -2.19 12.15
C ASP A 37 -7.20 -3.07 12.03
N ARG A 38 -7.22 -4.11 11.19
CA ARG A 38 -6.12 -5.08 11.00
C ARG A 38 -5.52 -5.04 9.60
N THR A 39 -5.91 -4.05 8.82
CA THR A 39 -5.38 -3.80 7.48
C THR A 39 -4.04 -3.07 7.54
N ALA A 40 -3.71 -2.41 8.65
CA ALA A 40 -2.44 -1.73 8.83
C ALA A 40 -1.27 -2.73 8.95
N ALA A 41 -0.50 -2.86 7.87
CA ALA A 41 0.69 -3.71 7.80
C ALA A 41 1.46 -3.44 6.49
N THR A 42 2.60 -4.12 6.35
CA THR A 42 3.29 -4.26 5.06
C THR A 42 2.93 -5.61 4.42
N TYR A 43 2.61 -5.58 3.13
CA TYR A 43 2.21 -6.72 2.31
C TYR A 43 3.12 -6.82 1.09
N GLU A 44 3.31 -8.04 0.57
CA GLU A 44 4.00 -8.27 -0.69
C GLU A 44 3.02 -8.06 -1.86
N GLY A 45 3.15 -6.95 -2.58
CA GLY A 45 2.31 -6.59 -3.73
C GLY A 45 2.91 -7.00 -5.07
N ALA A 46 2.18 -6.75 -6.16
CA ALA A 46 2.53 -7.17 -7.52
C ALA A 46 3.90 -6.62 -7.99
N LEU A 47 4.22 -5.39 -7.60
CA LEU A 47 5.44 -4.68 -7.99
C LEU A 47 6.42 -4.49 -6.83
N GLY A 48 6.15 -5.10 -5.68
CA GLY A 48 6.94 -4.98 -4.46
C GLY A 48 6.11 -4.66 -3.23
N ASN A 49 6.79 -4.39 -2.11
CA ASN A 49 6.14 -4.20 -0.82
C ASN A 49 5.20 -2.97 -0.80
N VAL A 50 4.02 -3.16 -0.23
CA VAL A 50 2.99 -2.14 -0.04
C VAL A 50 2.74 -1.97 1.46
N THR A 51 2.81 -0.75 1.96
CA THR A 51 2.49 -0.45 3.36
C THR A 51 1.16 0.26 3.45
N ILE A 52 0.28 -0.22 4.33
CA ILE A 52 -0.99 0.40 4.68
C ILE A 52 -0.85 1.00 6.08
N ALA A 53 -1.19 2.28 6.21
CA ALA A 53 -1.19 3.00 7.47
C ALA A 53 -2.38 2.60 8.36
N TRP A 54 -2.35 3.04 9.61
CA TRP A 54 -3.40 2.74 10.60
C TRP A 54 -4.78 3.28 10.21
N ASP A 55 -4.82 4.33 9.40
CA ASP A 55 -6.04 4.95 8.87
C ASP A 55 -6.56 4.27 7.58
N GLY A 56 -5.92 3.18 7.16
CA GLY A 56 -6.28 2.43 5.95
C GLY A 56 -5.72 3.01 4.65
N ALA A 57 -4.99 4.13 4.70
CA ALA A 57 -4.37 4.69 3.50
C ALA A 57 -3.13 3.89 3.07
N ARG A 58 -2.96 3.71 1.77
CA ARG A 58 -1.69 3.19 1.22
C ARG A 58 -0.64 4.30 1.30
N ILE A 59 0.51 3.98 1.86
CA ILE A 59 1.65 4.89 1.99
C ILE A 59 2.38 4.90 0.65
N PRO A 60 2.33 6.00 -0.12
CA PRO A 60 2.91 6.01 -1.45
C PRO A 60 4.42 6.29 -1.37
N SER A 61 5.13 5.86 -2.42
CA SER A 61 6.49 6.29 -2.69
C SER A 61 6.53 7.03 -4.01
N PHE A 62 7.23 8.17 -4.03
CA PHE A 62 7.38 8.97 -5.24
C PHE A 62 8.81 8.87 -5.72
N ILE A 63 8.98 8.71 -7.04
CA ILE A 63 10.28 8.66 -7.68
C ILE A 63 10.43 9.92 -8.53
N PHE A 64 11.44 10.73 -8.24
CA PHE A 64 11.83 11.84 -9.10
C PHE A 64 12.80 11.31 -10.14
N THR A 65 12.41 11.41 -11.40
CA THR A 65 13.24 11.06 -12.55
C THR A 65 13.69 12.32 -13.26
N GLY A 66 14.92 12.31 -13.76
CA GLY A 66 15.46 13.33 -14.64
C GLY A 66 16.26 12.70 -15.76
N LEU A 67 17.01 13.52 -16.48
CA LEU A 67 17.87 13.07 -17.59
C LEU A 67 19.30 12.86 -17.09
N SER A 68 19.94 11.77 -17.52
CA SER A 68 21.39 11.56 -17.36
C SER A 68 22.17 12.25 -18.48
N ASP A 69 23.49 12.35 -18.30
CA ASP A 69 24.44 12.82 -19.32
C ASP A 69 24.46 11.98 -20.60
N SER A 70 23.74 10.85 -20.61
CA SER A 70 23.59 9.94 -21.75
C SER A 70 22.18 9.95 -22.35
N ASP A 71 21.40 11.02 -22.13
CA ASP A 71 20.00 11.20 -22.56
C ASP A 71 19.01 10.10 -22.10
N GLY A 72 19.37 9.35 -21.06
CA GLY A 72 18.52 8.31 -20.47
C GLY A 72 17.79 8.79 -19.22
N PRO A 73 16.61 8.23 -18.88
CA PRO A 73 15.97 8.52 -17.61
C PRO A 73 16.83 8.01 -16.45
N LYS A 74 17.16 8.90 -15.51
CA LYS A 74 17.87 8.59 -14.27
C LYS A 74 16.98 8.86 -13.08
N LYS A 75 16.95 7.92 -12.15
CA LYS A 75 16.34 8.10 -10.82
C LYS A 75 17.20 9.09 -10.02
N LEU A 76 16.64 10.26 -9.71
CA LEU A 76 17.32 11.32 -8.97
C LEU A 76 17.07 11.22 -7.47
N ALA A 77 15.84 10.95 -7.07
CA ALA A 77 15.44 10.83 -5.66
C ALA A 77 14.25 9.89 -5.47
N VAL A 78 14.11 9.38 -4.24
CA VAL A 78 12.92 8.72 -3.73
C VAL A 78 12.39 9.54 -2.58
N ILE A 79 11.10 9.81 -2.59
CA ILE A 79 10.38 10.30 -1.42
C ILE A 79 9.60 9.14 -0.85
N GLU A 80 9.98 8.71 0.35
CA GLU A 80 9.21 7.77 1.16
C GLU A 80 8.39 8.57 2.17
N MET A 81 7.07 8.37 2.16
CA MET A 81 6.19 9.00 3.14
C MET A 81 6.28 8.27 4.49
N ASP A 82 5.96 9.00 5.55
CA ASP A 82 5.95 8.44 6.91
C ASP A 82 5.03 7.23 6.99
N LYS A 83 5.56 6.16 7.61
CA LYS A 83 4.89 4.87 7.75
C LYS A 83 3.73 4.90 8.74
N GLU A 84 3.68 5.92 9.58
CA GLU A 84 2.57 6.15 10.52
C GLU A 84 1.38 6.86 9.86
N GLY A 85 1.49 7.31 8.61
CA GLY A 85 0.42 8.06 7.94
C GLY A 85 0.14 9.44 8.53
N LEU A 86 0.87 9.84 9.58
CA LEU A 86 0.86 11.19 10.12
C LEU A 86 1.35 12.13 9.02
N ASN A 87 0.44 12.97 8.51
CA ASN A 87 0.68 13.96 7.43
C ASN A 87 0.61 13.43 5.99
N ALA A 88 -0.05 12.28 5.72
CA ALA A 88 -0.28 11.84 4.34
C ALA A 88 -1.30 12.70 3.56
N VAL A 89 -2.07 13.53 4.27
CA VAL A 89 -3.02 14.48 3.69
C VAL A 89 -2.51 15.90 3.95
N GLY A 90 -1.68 16.40 3.03
CA GLY A 90 -1.34 17.82 2.97
C GLY A 90 -2.50 18.58 2.34
N VAL A 91 -2.93 19.63 3.05
CA VAL A 91 -3.93 20.64 2.66
C VAL A 91 -3.67 21.22 1.27
#